data_AF-A0A5E5PKV1-F1
#
_entry.id   AF-A0A5E5PKV1-F1
#
_cell.length_a   1.000
_cell.length_b   1.000
_cell.length_c   1.000
_cell.angle_alpha   90.00
_cell.angle_beta   90.00
_cell.angle_gamma   90.00
#
_symmetry.space_group_name_H-M   'P 1'
#
loop_
_entity.id
_entity.type
_entity.pdbx_description
1 polymer ?
#
loop_
_entity_poly.entity_id
_entity_poly.type
_entity_poly.pdbx_seq_one_letter_code
_entity_poly.pdbx_strand_id
1 'polypeptide(L)'
;MKIIPTIIRFSVFFFIFFNTFVFASNQDNFEQDKKYYVVDEQGRVDKKTYNGWRRFGACSGCHGAKATGGTSGPNLLLAIRNKKIDFITFKEIVSKGRPNKGMPAWNIDPNVNKYYPHIYGYLRARSDGILKGGRPKKIPK
;
A
#
# COMPACT_ATOMS: atom_id res chain seq x y z
N MET A 1 42.12 1.99 -64.35
CA MET A 1 42.42 3.44 -64.36
C MET A 1 41.34 4.15 -63.56
N LYS A 2 41.73 5.13 -62.75
CA LYS A 2 40.91 5.91 -61.78
C LYS A 2 39.59 6.40 -62.40
N ILE A 3 38.51 6.57 -61.65
CA ILE A 3 38.13 7.86 -61.05
C ILE A 3 37.04 7.63 -59.98
N ILE A 4 37.29 8.14 -58.77
CA ILE A 4 36.28 8.51 -57.76
C ILE A 4 36.22 10.04 -57.81
N PRO A 5 35.02 10.67 -57.79
CA PRO A 5 34.62 11.53 -56.66
C PRO A 5 33.07 11.48 -56.47
N THR A 6 32.37 11.90 -55.41
CA THR A 6 32.62 12.50 -54.10
C THR A 6 31.25 12.47 -53.37
N ILE A 7 31.27 12.14 -52.09
CA ILE A 7 30.52 12.81 -50.99
C ILE A 7 29.03 13.09 -51.22
N ILE A 8 28.16 12.24 -50.66
CA ILE A 8 26.96 12.71 -49.96
C ILE A 8 26.83 11.87 -48.68
N ARG A 9 27.23 12.43 -47.54
CA ARG A 9 26.88 11.87 -46.24
C ARG A 9 26.06 12.96 -45.54
N PHE A 10 24.75 12.83 -45.62
CA PHE A 10 23.81 13.63 -44.85
C PHE A 10 24.06 13.34 -43.37
N SER A 11 24.89 14.17 -42.75
CA SER A 11 24.92 14.30 -41.30
C SER A 11 23.65 15.03 -40.87
N VAL A 12 22.61 14.27 -40.61
CA VAL A 12 21.57 14.66 -39.66
C VAL A 12 21.34 13.44 -38.77
N PHE A 13 22.16 13.32 -37.72
CA PHE A 13 21.78 12.53 -36.56
C PHE A 13 20.59 13.24 -35.93
N PHE A 14 19.39 12.96 -36.46
CA PHE A 14 18.15 13.29 -35.79
C PHE A 14 18.02 12.29 -34.64
N PHE A 15 18.72 12.56 -33.53
CA PHE A 15 18.38 11.96 -32.25
C PHE A 15 16.99 12.48 -31.90
N ILE A 16 15.97 11.76 -32.34
CA ILE A 16 14.64 11.85 -31.75
C ILE A 16 14.82 11.40 -30.32
N PHE A 17 15.05 12.36 -29.42
CA PHE A 17 14.81 12.19 -28.00
C PHE A 17 13.33 11.81 -27.88
N PHE A 18 13.08 10.51 -27.80
CA PHE A 18 11.75 9.94 -27.60
C PHE A 18 11.28 10.42 -26.23
N ASN A 19 10.46 11.47 -26.29
CA ASN A 19 9.39 11.85 -25.38
C ASN A 19 9.26 11.01 -24.10
N THR A 20 9.51 11.67 -22.96
CA THR A 20 8.62 11.67 -21.79
C THR A 20 7.95 10.34 -21.42
N PHE A 21 8.74 9.35 -20.99
CA PHE A 21 8.19 8.26 -20.19
C PHE A 21 8.09 8.68 -18.72
N VAL A 22 7.03 9.42 -18.38
CA VAL A 22 6.56 9.59 -16.99
C VAL A 22 5.17 8.98 -16.88
N PHE A 23 5.06 7.65 -16.82
CA PHE A 23 3.83 6.95 -16.47
C PHE A 23 4.15 5.58 -15.85
N ALA A 24 4.46 5.53 -14.55
CA ALA A 24 4.42 4.30 -13.76
C ALA A 24 4.38 4.63 -12.25
N SER A 25 3.19 4.88 -11.69
CA SER A 25 3.03 4.96 -10.23
C SER A 25 1.69 4.44 -9.71
N ASN A 26 0.79 3.96 -10.57
CA ASN A 26 -0.48 3.37 -10.12
C ASN A 26 -0.51 1.84 -10.26
N GLN A 27 0.10 1.27 -11.31
CA GLN A 27 0.17 -0.19 -11.50
C GLN A 27 1.10 -0.84 -10.47
N ASP A 28 2.29 -0.25 -10.28
CA ASP A 28 3.33 -0.79 -9.39
C ASP A 28 2.90 -0.78 -7.92
N ASN A 29 2.20 0.28 -7.50
CA ASN A 29 1.66 0.39 -6.15
C ASN A 29 0.57 -0.66 -5.88
N PHE A 30 -0.33 -0.90 -6.84
CA PHE A 30 -1.39 -1.90 -6.68
C PHE A 30 -0.85 -3.33 -6.59
N GLU A 31 0.15 -3.67 -7.41
CA GLU A 31 0.78 -5.00 -7.37
C GLU A 31 1.62 -5.17 -6.09
N GLN A 32 2.32 -4.12 -5.67
CA GLN A 32 3.03 -4.11 -4.39
C GLN A 32 2.06 -4.25 -3.20
N ASP A 33 0.86 -3.68 -3.28
CA ASP A 33 -0.15 -3.73 -2.24
C ASP A 33 -0.75 -5.13 -2.04
N LYS A 34 -0.93 -5.90 -3.13
CA LYS A 34 -1.37 -7.31 -3.05
C LYS A 34 -0.39 -8.20 -2.30
N LYS A 35 0.90 -7.84 -2.23
CA LYS A 35 1.91 -8.61 -1.48
C LYS A 35 1.67 -8.64 0.04
N TYR A 36 0.88 -7.71 0.58
CA TYR A 36 0.73 -7.57 2.04
C TYR A 36 -0.35 -8.48 2.64
N TYR A 37 -1.24 -9.05 1.83
CA TYR A 37 -2.30 -9.92 2.33
C TYR A 37 -2.56 -11.11 1.41
N VAL A 38 -3.11 -12.17 1.98
CA VAL A 38 -3.65 -13.30 1.23
C VAL A 38 -5.01 -13.64 1.81
N VAL A 39 -6.00 -13.73 0.92
CA VAL A 39 -7.37 -14.17 1.23
C VAL A 39 -7.74 -15.22 0.20
N ASP A 40 -8.16 -16.41 0.64
CA ASP A 40 -8.65 -17.44 -0.28
C ASP A 40 -10.11 -17.19 -0.69
N GLU A 41 -10.61 -18.02 -1.60
CA GLU A 41 -11.99 -17.92 -2.13
C GLU A 41 -13.05 -18.09 -1.04
N GLN A 42 -12.72 -18.74 0.09
CA GLN A 42 -13.61 -18.90 1.23
C GLN A 42 -13.51 -17.74 2.24
N GLY A 43 -12.74 -16.70 1.95
CA GLY A 43 -12.54 -15.54 2.82
C GLY A 43 -11.65 -15.82 4.03
N ARG A 44 -10.87 -16.90 4.01
CA ARG A 44 -9.88 -17.22 5.05
C ARG A 44 -8.56 -16.54 4.70
N VAL A 45 -7.78 -16.21 5.72
CA VAL A 45 -6.57 -15.40 5.55
C VAL A 45 -5.31 -16.13 5.99
N ASP A 46 -4.16 -15.73 5.44
CA ASP A 46 -2.87 -16.25 5.87
C ASP A 46 -2.47 -15.78 7.29
N LYS A 47 -1.36 -16.33 7.80
CA LYS A 47 -0.85 -16.00 9.13
C LYS A 47 -0.52 -14.51 9.27
N LYS A 48 0.01 -13.86 8.22
CA LYS A 48 0.40 -12.44 8.28
C LYS A 48 -0.83 -11.55 8.35
N THR A 49 -1.81 -11.75 7.48
CA THR A 49 -3.07 -10.99 7.49
C THR A 49 -3.83 -11.21 8.79
N TYR A 50 -3.88 -12.44 9.31
CA TYR A 50 -4.51 -12.72 10.61
C TYR A 50 -3.81 -11.98 11.76
N ASN A 51 -2.47 -11.93 11.75
CA ASN A 51 -1.72 -11.15 12.73
C ASN A 51 -2.04 -9.66 12.60
N GLY A 52 -2.22 -9.15 11.38
CA GLY A 52 -2.68 -7.79 11.12
C GLY A 52 -3.98 -7.46 11.84
N TRP A 53 -4.99 -8.32 11.69
CA TRP A 53 -6.25 -8.20 12.42
C TRP A 53 -6.06 -8.16 13.94
N ARG A 54 -5.20 -9.03 14.50
CA ARG A 54 -4.92 -9.04 15.94
C ARG A 54 -4.30 -7.73 16.42
N ARG A 55 -3.38 -7.16 15.63
CA ARG A 55 -2.66 -5.93 16.00
C ARG A 55 -3.49 -4.68 15.74
N PHE A 56 -4.45 -4.73 14.82
CA PHE A 56 -5.42 -3.66 14.58
C PHE A 56 -6.24 -3.30 15.84
N GLY A 57 -6.31 -4.16 16.85
CA GLY A 57 -6.91 -3.84 18.14
C GLY A 57 -6.34 -2.57 18.80
N ALA A 58 -5.08 -2.21 18.53
CA ALA A 58 -4.49 -0.95 19.00
C ALA A 58 -5.10 0.29 18.33
N CYS A 59 -5.66 0.13 17.13
CA CYS A 59 -6.22 1.22 16.32
C CYS A 59 -7.77 1.30 16.43
N SER A 60 -8.42 0.19 16.82
CA SER A 60 -9.88 0.04 16.75
C SER A 60 -10.63 0.95 17.72
N GLY A 61 -10.00 1.38 18.82
CA GLY A 61 -10.62 2.29 19.80
C GLY A 61 -11.10 3.61 19.19
N CYS A 62 -10.30 4.20 18.29
CA CYS A 62 -10.66 5.44 17.62
C CYS A 62 -11.25 5.22 16.21
N HIS A 63 -10.73 4.24 15.47
CA HIS A 63 -11.10 3.99 14.08
C HIS A 63 -12.26 2.98 13.90
N GLY A 64 -12.84 2.53 15.00
CA GLY A 64 -13.92 1.56 15.04
C GLY A 64 -13.44 0.12 14.84
N ALA A 65 -14.19 -0.84 15.37
CA ALA A 65 -13.85 -2.28 15.32
C ALA A 65 -13.73 -2.83 13.89
N LYS A 66 -14.37 -2.20 12.90
CA LYS A 66 -14.35 -2.59 11.48
C LYS A 66 -13.45 -1.70 10.61
N ALA A 67 -12.68 -0.78 11.22
CA ALA A 67 -11.86 0.23 10.55
C ALA A 67 -12.64 1.23 9.67
N THR A 68 -13.97 1.26 9.81
CA THR A 68 -14.89 2.11 9.05
C THR A 68 -15.04 3.51 9.66
N GLY A 69 -14.21 3.86 10.64
CA GLY A 69 -14.28 5.11 11.39
C GLY A 69 -15.03 4.95 12.71
N GLY A 70 -14.91 5.97 13.54
CA GLY A 70 -15.58 6.10 14.82
C GLY A 70 -15.69 7.57 15.23
N THR A 71 -16.19 7.82 16.44
CA THR A 71 -16.38 9.19 16.97
C THR A 71 -15.07 9.98 17.04
N SER A 72 -13.95 9.29 17.21
CA SER A 72 -12.64 9.90 17.48
C SER A 72 -11.59 9.61 16.39
N GLY A 73 -11.98 8.99 15.27
CA GLY A 73 -11.02 8.62 14.22
C GLY A 73 -11.67 8.40 12.85
N PRO A 74 -10.99 8.77 11.75
CA PRO A 74 -11.53 8.65 10.40
C PRO A 74 -11.68 7.21 9.94
N ASN A 75 -12.47 7.00 8.89
CA ASN A 75 -12.58 5.75 8.16
C ASN A 75 -11.26 5.40 7.45
N LEU A 76 -10.58 4.36 7.92
CA LEU A 76 -9.27 3.95 7.39
C LEU A 76 -9.38 3.26 6.04
N LEU A 77 -10.47 2.53 5.79
CA LEU A 77 -10.69 1.84 4.52
C LEU A 77 -10.83 2.86 3.38
N LEU A 78 -11.63 3.90 3.59
CA LEU A 78 -11.76 4.99 2.63
C LEU A 78 -10.47 5.81 2.51
N ALA A 79 -9.74 6.02 3.61
CA ALA A 79 -8.46 6.72 3.53
C ALA A 79 -7.45 5.95 2.65
N ILE A 80 -7.29 4.64 2.87
CA ILE A 80 -6.37 3.80 2.09
C ILE A 80 -6.76 3.79 0.62
N ARG A 81 -8.04 3.57 0.30
CA ARG A 81 -8.53 3.57 -1.08
C ARG A 81 -8.47 4.95 -1.74
N ASN A 82 -9.13 5.95 -1.15
CA ASN A 82 -9.40 7.23 -1.83
C ASN A 82 -8.20 8.17 -1.79
N LYS A 83 -7.38 8.11 -0.73
CA LYS A 83 -6.16 8.93 -0.62
C LYS A 83 -4.92 8.19 -1.10
N LYS A 84 -5.09 6.99 -1.67
CA LYS A 84 -4.01 6.12 -2.17
C LYS A 84 -2.88 6.00 -1.14
N ILE A 85 -3.23 5.74 0.12
CA ILE A 85 -2.23 5.56 1.17
C ILE A 85 -1.56 4.20 0.95
N ASP A 86 -0.35 4.25 0.42
CA ASP A 86 0.52 3.08 0.27
C ASP A 86 1.12 2.65 1.62
N PHE A 87 1.86 1.54 1.61
CA PHE A 87 2.50 1.02 2.81
C PHE A 87 3.51 2.00 3.44
N ILE A 88 4.27 2.73 2.62
CA ILE A 88 5.31 3.66 3.10
C ILE A 88 4.66 4.82 3.86
N THR A 89 3.65 5.44 3.24
CA THR A 89 2.85 6.51 3.82
C THR A 89 2.11 6.03 5.06
N PHE A 90 1.52 4.83 5.01
CA PHE A 90 0.88 4.21 6.17
C PHE A 90 1.86 4.06 7.34
N LYS A 91 3.03 3.45 7.09
CA LYS A 91 4.05 3.23 8.11
C LYS A 91 4.50 4.57 8.70
N GLU A 92 4.72 5.59 7.88
CA GLU A 92 5.13 6.90 8.36
C GLU A 92 4.06 7.53 9.27
N ILE A 93 2.80 7.56 8.84
CA ILE A 93 1.69 8.10 9.62
C ILE A 93 1.54 7.37 10.96
N VAL A 94 1.58 6.04 10.95
CA VAL A 94 1.39 5.25 12.17
C VAL A 94 2.61 5.36 13.09
N SER A 95 3.82 5.35 12.53
CA SER A 95 5.06 5.48 13.29
C SER A 95 5.17 6.83 13.98
N LYS A 96 4.90 7.94 13.28
CA LYS A 96 5.00 9.29 13.83
C LYS A 96 3.74 9.72 14.60
N GLY A 97 2.61 9.06 14.34
CA GLY A 97 1.31 9.49 14.84
C GLY A 97 0.87 10.83 14.24
N ARG A 98 -0.21 11.38 14.81
CA ARG A 98 -0.65 12.76 14.59
C ARG A 98 -1.06 13.36 15.94
N PRO A 99 -0.10 13.71 16.82
CA PRO A 99 -0.39 14.13 18.20
C PRO A 99 -1.36 15.32 18.27
N ASN A 100 -1.19 16.31 17.39
CA ASN A 100 -2.08 17.48 17.29
C ASN A 100 -3.52 17.12 16.87
N LYS A 101 -3.77 15.87 16.44
CA LYS A 101 -5.10 15.33 16.09
C LYS A 101 -5.50 14.16 16.99
N GLY A 102 -4.81 13.97 18.12
CA GLY A 102 -5.11 12.92 19.11
C GLY A 102 -4.66 11.50 18.73
N MET A 103 -3.98 11.30 17.58
CA MET A 103 -3.42 9.99 17.23
C MET A 103 -2.00 9.88 17.81
N PRO A 104 -1.74 8.97 18.77
CA PRO A 104 -0.40 8.81 19.34
C PRO A 104 0.58 8.24 18.30
N ALA A 105 1.87 8.43 18.56
CA ALA A 105 2.94 7.74 17.82
C ALA A 105 3.02 6.27 18.27
N TRP A 106 3.12 5.35 17.30
CA TRP A 106 3.16 3.91 17.59
C TRP A 106 4.52 3.26 17.34
N ASN A 107 5.55 4.07 17.11
CA ASN A 107 6.92 3.59 16.89
C ASN A 107 7.55 2.87 18.08
N ILE A 108 7.04 3.08 19.30
CA ILE A 108 7.56 2.46 20.51
C ILE A 108 6.78 1.21 20.96
N ASP A 109 5.54 1.00 20.48
CA ASP A 109 4.75 -0.16 20.88
C ASP A 109 5.19 -1.41 20.08
N PRO A 110 5.75 -2.46 20.73
CA PRO A 110 6.17 -3.67 20.06
C PRO A 110 5.03 -4.47 19.41
N ASN A 111 3.77 -4.22 19.80
CA ASN A 111 2.60 -4.81 19.16
C ASN A 111 2.24 -4.14 17.83
N VAL A 112 2.78 -2.95 17.55
CA VAL A 112 2.51 -2.20 16.32
C VAL A 112 3.77 -2.08 15.46
N ASN A 113 4.89 -1.62 16.01
CA ASN A 113 6.08 -1.27 15.23
C ASN A 113 6.73 -2.46 14.49
N LYS A 114 6.62 -3.67 15.04
CA LYS A 114 7.09 -4.93 14.43
C LYS A 114 6.12 -5.48 13.38
N TYR A 115 4.91 -4.94 13.31
CA TYR A 115 3.79 -5.52 12.58
C TYR A 115 3.12 -4.56 11.59
N TYR A 116 3.72 -3.40 11.30
CA TYR A 116 3.23 -2.49 10.26
C TYR A 116 2.77 -3.18 8.97
N PRO A 117 3.57 -4.06 8.33
CA PRO A 117 3.13 -4.69 7.07
C PRO A 117 1.92 -5.60 7.26
N HIS A 118 1.79 -6.24 8.42
CA HIS A 118 0.65 -7.11 8.70
C HIS A 118 -0.63 -6.29 8.94
N ILE A 119 -0.53 -5.21 9.72
CA ILE A 119 -1.65 -4.29 9.97
C ILE A 119 -2.11 -3.66 8.66
N TYR A 120 -1.16 -3.19 7.85
CA TYR A 120 -1.44 -2.65 6.52
C TYR A 120 -2.13 -3.69 5.64
N GLY A 121 -1.60 -4.92 5.56
CA GLY A 121 -2.22 -6.01 4.79
C GLY A 121 -3.67 -6.28 5.19
N TYR A 122 -3.97 -6.35 6.49
CA TYR A 122 -5.35 -6.51 6.98
C TYR A 122 -6.25 -5.33 6.56
N LEU A 123 -5.80 -4.10 6.75
CA LEU A 123 -6.56 -2.91 6.38
C LEU A 123 -6.74 -2.80 4.87
N ARG A 124 -5.72 -3.18 4.10
CA ARG A 124 -5.75 -3.16 2.64
C ARG A 124 -6.71 -4.20 2.08
N ALA A 125 -6.67 -5.43 2.57
CA ALA A 125 -7.62 -6.48 2.17
C ALA A 125 -9.09 -6.05 2.39
N ARG A 126 -9.36 -5.34 3.49
CA ARG A 126 -10.67 -4.75 3.77
C ARG A 126 -10.98 -3.55 2.88
N SER A 127 -9.99 -2.68 2.69
CA SER A 127 -10.06 -1.51 1.83
C SER A 127 -10.31 -1.90 0.39
N ASP A 128 -9.85 -3.05 -0.06
CA ASP A 128 -10.07 -3.57 -1.41
C ASP A 128 -11.42 -4.31 -1.52
N GLY A 129 -12.14 -4.49 -0.41
CA GLY A 129 -13.43 -5.18 -0.37
C GLY A 129 -13.33 -6.71 -0.38
N ILE A 130 -12.11 -7.26 -0.38
CA ILE A 130 -11.84 -8.70 -0.39
C ILE A 130 -12.14 -9.33 0.98
N LEU A 131 -11.85 -8.61 2.07
CA LEU A 131 -12.04 -9.10 3.44
C LEU A 131 -13.18 -8.38 4.17
N LYS A 132 -14.11 -9.16 4.75
CA LYS A 132 -15.25 -8.64 5.52
C LYS A 132 -14.87 -8.15 6.93
N GLY A 133 -15.84 -7.50 7.58
CA GLY A 133 -15.89 -7.18 9.03
C GLY A 133 -15.54 -8.31 9.99
N GLY A 134 -14.85 -8.00 11.08
CA GLY A 134 -14.72 -8.89 12.23
C GLY A 134 -13.48 -9.79 12.21
N ARG A 135 -13.53 -10.87 13.01
CA ARG A 135 -12.43 -11.83 13.16
C ARG A 135 -12.33 -12.73 11.93
N PRO A 136 -11.23 -12.68 11.16
CA PRO A 136 -11.06 -13.55 10.01
C PRO A 136 -10.78 -14.99 10.44
N LYS A 137 -11.21 -15.95 9.62
CA LYS A 137 -10.78 -17.36 9.73
C LYS A 137 -9.38 -17.49 9.13
N LYS A 138 -8.61 -18.46 9.61
CA LYS A 138 -7.27 -18.75 9.05
C LYS A 138 -7.39 -19.80 7.95
N ILE A 139 -6.52 -19.69 6.95
CA ILE A 139 -6.22 -20.81 6.06
C ILE A 139 -5.63 -21.93 6.94
N PRO A 140 -6.14 -23.17 6.87
CA PRO A 140 -5.54 -24.31 7.56
C PRO A 140 -4.06 -24.45 7.23
N LYS A 141 -3.28 -24.95 8.19
CA LYS A 141 -1.87 -25.24 7.93
C LYS A 141 -1.73 -26.48 7.06
#